data_AF-A0AAN5SDP1-F1
#
_entry.id   AF-A0AAN5SDP1-F1
#
_cell.length_a   1.000
_cell.length_b   1.000
_cell.length_c   1.000
_cell.angle_alpha   90.00
_cell.angle_beta   90.00
_cell.angle_gamma   90.00
#
_symmetry.space_group_name_H-M   'P 1'
#
loop_
_entity.id
_entity.type
_entity.pdbx_description
1 polymer ?
#
loop_
_entity_poly.entity_id
_entity_poly.type
_entity_poly.pdbx_seq_one_letter_code
_entity_poly.pdbx_strand_id
1 'polypeptide(L)'
;MSVKESVLKILEENRERSISGEELAKHLSVSRAAIWKAIKSLRGEGYNISAVTNRGYQLTKDNDLISAEGIKIFLNPKYRENYIRVYKTIDSTNQEAKKLLMDNDIPHGTILIAEEQTAGRGRFQRKFFSPSNKGIYMSVILRPNIELSKAIHITTSAAISVCRAIETLTKKRPKIKWVNDIFLDDKKICGILTEATGNFESGRVENVVVGIGVNFKTDSKDFPEDIKNIAGSIFGGEKPTITRNQLVAEILNELFELCENLEDKSIMTEYRILSLVLGKEVSFLKNNKLNKGLAIDITDEGALVVKYENGEIEYLNSGEVSVKTLNK
;
A
#
# COMPACT_ATOMS: atom_id res chain seq x y z
N MET A 1 25.62 2.24 -1.13
CA MET A 1 24.81 3.43 -0.84
C MET A 1 25.60 4.66 -1.30
N SER A 2 24.99 5.53 -2.09
CA SER A 2 25.61 6.78 -2.54
C SER A 2 25.70 7.81 -1.40
N VAL A 3 26.59 8.81 -1.52
CA VAL A 3 26.68 9.91 -0.52
C VAL A 3 25.33 10.62 -0.37
N LYS A 4 24.56 10.75 -1.45
CA LYS A 4 23.23 11.39 -1.44
C LYS A 4 22.24 10.60 -0.58
N GLU A 5 22.14 9.29 -0.78
CA GLU A 5 21.30 8.39 0.00
C GLU A 5 21.71 8.40 1.48
N SER A 6 23.02 8.33 1.77
CA SER A 6 23.50 8.36 3.16
C SER A 6 23.22 9.69 3.85
N VAL A 7 23.34 10.82 3.15
CA VAL A 7 22.92 12.13 3.68
C VAL A 7 21.42 12.17 3.95
N LEU A 8 20.59 11.70 3.01
CA LEU A 8 19.15 11.67 3.19
C LEU A 8 18.74 10.82 4.40
N LYS A 9 19.33 9.62 4.54
CA LYS A 9 19.11 8.76 5.70
C LYS A 9 19.38 9.49 7.02
N ILE A 10 20.54 10.14 7.14
CA ILE A 10 20.90 10.87 8.36
C ILE A 10 19.91 12.02 8.63
N LEU A 11 19.49 12.75 7.60
CA LEU A 11 18.52 13.84 7.76
C LEU A 11 17.13 13.33 8.18
N GLU A 12 16.68 12.22 7.61
CA GLU A 12 15.41 11.57 7.95
C GLU A 12 15.43 11.04 9.39
N GLU A 13 16.55 10.46 9.86
CA GLU A 13 16.75 10.01 11.26
C GLU A 13 16.77 11.17 12.26
N ASN A 14 16.98 12.40 11.81
CA ASN A 14 17.19 13.57 12.65
C ASN A 14 16.26 14.74 12.31
N ARG A 15 15.02 14.45 11.89
CA ARG A 15 14.01 15.48 11.52
C ARG A 15 13.78 16.58 12.57
N GLU A 16 14.05 16.31 13.85
CA GLU A 16 13.84 17.27 14.94
C GLU A 16 15.04 18.20 15.22
N ARG A 17 16.21 17.97 14.61
CA ARG A 17 17.40 18.81 14.80
C ARG A 17 18.11 19.16 13.50
N SER A 18 18.84 20.27 13.49
CA SER A 18 19.77 20.58 12.41
C SER A 18 21.10 19.85 12.60
N ILE A 19 21.70 19.40 11.48
CA ILE A 19 22.99 18.72 11.45
C ILE A 19 23.96 19.54 10.61
N SER A 20 25.12 19.88 11.17
CA SER A 20 26.12 20.66 10.46
C SER A 20 26.70 19.89 9.26
N GLY A 21 27.09 20.61 8.20
CA GLY A 21 27.77 19.99 7.07
C GLY A 21 29.12 19.35 7.43
N GLU A 22 29.74 19.81 8.52
CA GLU A 22 30.97 19.25 9.06
C GLU A 22 30.72 17.93 9.81
N GLU A 23 29.65 17.86 10.61
CA GLU A 23 29.21 16.62 11.27
C GLU A 23 28.86 15.54 10.22
N LEU A 24 28.09 15.89 9.18
CA LEU A 24 27.79 14.98 8.07
C LEU A 24 29.06 14.50 7.35
N ALA A 25 29.98 15.42 7.05
CA ALA A 25 31.24 15.11 6.37
C ALA A 25 32.10 14.14 7.20
N LYS A 26 32.22 14.40 8.52
CA LYS A 26 32.96 13.54 9.44
C LYS A 26 32.32 12.16 9.57
N HIS A 27 31.00 12.10 9.76
CA HIS A 27 30.27 10.84 9.93
C HIS A 27 30.39 9.94 8.69
N LEU A 28 30.30 10.53 7.49
CA LEU A 28 30.37 9.80 6.22
C LEU A 28 31.79 9.64 5.67
N SER A 29 32.82 10.19 6.35
CA SER A 29 34.21 10.20 5.88
C SER A 29 34.37 10.77 4.46
N VAL A 30 33.69 11.88 4.17
CA VAL A 30 33.72 12.59 2.87
C VAL A 30 33.99 14.09 3.06
N SER A 31 34.26 14.81 1.97
CA SER A 31 34.48 16.25 2.04
C SER A 31 33.17 17.03 2.28
N ARG A 32 33.27 18.22 2.90
CA ARG A 32 32.14 19.16 3.01
C ARG A 32 31.56 19.56 1.64
N ALA A 33 32.40 19.59 0.61
CA ALA A 33 31.96 19.85 -0.77
C ALA A 33 31.07 18.72 -1.32
N ALA A 34 31.38 17.46 -1.00
CA ALA A 34 30.53 16.32 -1.35
C ALA A 34 29.17 16.39 -0.65
N ILE A 35 29.14 16.75 0.64
CA ILE A 35 27.89 16.99 1.38
C ILE A 35 27.07 18.11 0.73
N TRP A 36 27.69 19.25 0.41
CA TRP A 36 26.99 20.35 -0.24
C TRP A 36 26.39 19.95 -1.59
N LYS A 37 27.13 19.18 -2.40
CA LYS A 37 26.64 18.66 -3.69
C LYS A 37 25.45 17.70 -3.49
N ALA A 38 25.50 16.83 -2.48
CA ALA A 38 24.41 15.94 -2.12
C ALA A 38 23.15 16.71 -1.70
N ILE A 39 23.28 17.69 -0.79
CA ILE A 39 22.16 18.55 -0.37
C ILE A 39 21.57 19.33 -1.54
N LYS A 40 22.42 19.87 -2.43
CA LYS A 40 21.96 20.58 -3.63
C LYS A 40 21.15 19.65 -4.55
N SER A 41 21.60 18.40 -4.73
CA SER A 41 20.86 17.40 -5.50
C SER A 41 19.50 17.07 -4.87
N LEU A 42 19.47 16.81 -3.56
CA LEU A 42 18.23 16.52 -2.83
C LEU A 42 17.22 17.68 -2.96
N ARG A 43 17.67 18.93 -2.80
CA ARG A 43 16.79 20.09 -3.03
C ARG A 43 16.27 20.17 -4.47
N GLY A 44 17.11 19.84 -5.45
CA GLY A 44 16.71 19.76 -6.86
C GLY A 44 15.68 18.65 -7.15
N GLU A 45 15.67 17.60 -6.34
CA GLU A 45 14.68 16.52 -6.37
C GLU A 45 13.38 16.87 -5.61
N GLY A 46 13.33 18.03 -4.95
CA GLY A 46 12.16 18.56 -4.26
C GLY A 46 12.17 18.39 -2.74
N TYR A 47 13.23 17.83 -2.15
CA TYR A 47 13.32 17.68 -0.70
C TYR A 47 13.38 19.05 -0.03
N ASN A 48 12.44 19.30 0.88
CA ASN A 48 12.41 20.55 1.65
C ASN A 48 13.45 20.47 2.78
N ILE A 49 14.67 20.92 2.47
CA ILE A 49 15.80 20.94 3.38
C ILE A 49 16.09 22.40 3.74
N SER A 50 15.84 22.79 4.99
CA SER A 50 16.25 24.10 5.50
C SER A 50 17.77 24.12 5.73
N ALA A 51 18.39 25.27 5.51
CA ALA A 51 19.77 25.52 5.92
C ALA A 51 19.78 26.76 6.80
N VAL A 52 20.23 26.61 8.04
CA VAL A 52 20.38 27.72 8.97
C VAL A 52 21.86 27.97 9.19
N THR A 53 22.28 29.22 8.97
CA THR A 53 23.66 29.67 9.20
C THR A 53 24.10 29.26 10.61
N ASN A 54 25.25 28.61 10.73
CA ASN A 54 25.82 28.09 11.98
C ASN A 54 25.02 26.96 12.68
N ARG A 55 23.95 26.40 12.08
CA ARG A 55 23.25 25.21 12.61
C ARG A 55 23.21 24.02 11.65
N GLY A 56 23.37 24.25 10.35
CA GLY A 56 23.47 23.18 9.35
C GLY A 56 22.17 22.93 8.58
N TYR A 57 21.95 21.68 8.20
CA TYR A 57 20.85 21.22 7.37
C TYR A 57 19.80 20.46 8.21
N GLN A 58 18.53 20.65 7.89
CA GLN A 58 17.43 19.91 8.51
C GLN A 58 16.35 19.64 7.47
N LEU A 59 15.85 18.41 7.43
CA LEU A 59 14.66 18.08 6.64
C LEU A 59 13.42 18.63 7.36
N THR A 60 12.60 19.41 6.66
CA THR A 60 11.45 20.06 7.31
C THR A 60 10.35 19.05 7.65
N LYS A 61 9.52 19.38 8.64
CA LYS A 61 8.44 18.49 9.12
C LYS A 61 7.37 18.22 8.06
N ASP A 62 7.18 19.14 7.14
CA ASP A 62 6.25 19.05 6.01
C ASP A 62 6.82 18.29 4.80
N ASN A 63 8.09 17.86 4.83
CA ASN A 63 8.66 17.04 3.77
C ASN A 63 8.03 15.64 3.73
N ASP A 64 7.25 15.40 2.67
CA ASP A 64 6.48 14.17 2.44
C ASP A 64 6.83 13.52 1.09
N LEU A 65 8.10 13.60 0.67
CA LEU A 65 8.58 12.85 -0.50
C LEU A 65 8.83 11.38 -0.15
N ILE A 66 8.35 10.48 -1.01
CA ILE A 66 8.58 9.05 -0.83
C ILE A 66 10.04 8.73 -1.10
N SER A 67 10.68 8.00 -0.19
CA SER A 67 12.06 7.55 -0.36
C SER A 67 12.34 6.25 0.38
N ALA A 68 13.28 5.45 -0.14
CA ALA A 68 13.69 4.22 0.52
C ALA A 68 14.28 4.51 1.91
N GLU A 69 15.08 5.57 2.03
CA GLU A 69 15.70 6.02 3.28
C GLU A 69 14.65 6.42 4.32
N GLY A 70 13.65 7.22 3.92
CA GLY A 70 12.57 7.65 4.80
C GLY A 70 11.67 6.50 5.26
N ILE A 71 11.40 5.52 4.40
CA ILE A 71 10.60 4.33 4.75
C ILE A 71 11.37 3.44 5.74
N LYS A 72 12.66 3.18 5.48
CA LYS A 72 13.47 2.23 6.26
C LYS A 72 13.62 2.60 7.73
N ILE A 73 13.45 3.88 8.10
CA ILE A 73 13.49 4.33 9.49
C ILE A 73 12.34 3.77 10.31
N PHE A 74 11.17 3.62 9.70
CA PHE A 74 9.95 3.15 10.36
C PHE A 74 9.71 1.64 10.16
N LEU A 75 10.52 0.97 9.33
CA LEU A 75 10.47 -0.48 9.19
C LEU A 75 11.03 -1.18 10.42
N ASN A 76 10.40 -2.30 10.79
CA ASN A 76 10.93 -3.24 11.78
C ASN A 76 12.33 -3.69 11.36
N PRO A 77 13.31 -3.82 12.28
CA PRO A 77 14.68 -4.19 11.97
C PRO A 77 14.82 -5.38 11.01
N LYS A 78 13.95 -6.37 11.19
CA LYS A 78 13.86 -7.58 10.36
C LYS A 78 13.63 -7.31 8.87
N TYR A 79 12.91 -6.25 8.52
CA TYR A 79 12.51 -5.94 7.14
C TYR A 79 13.30 -4.77 6.53
N ARG A 80 14.22 -4.13 7.26
CA ARG A 80 14.97 -2.94 6.79
C ARG A 80 15.91 -3.22 5.62
N GLU A 81 16.39 -4.46 5.51
CA GLU A 81 17.27 -4.89 4.43
C GLU A 81 16.52 -5.24 3.14
N ASN A 82 15.18 -5.23 3.16
CA ASN A 82 14.39 -5.41 1.95
C ASN A 82 14.74 -4.34 0.89
N TYR A 83 14.72 -4.78 -0.37
CA TYR A 83 15.04 -3.95 -1.51
C TYR A 83 13.85 -3.04 -1.81
N ILE A 84 14.05 -1.71 -1.74
CA ILE A 84 13.01 -0.72 -2.04
C ILE A 84 13.44 0.07 -3.27
N ARG A 85 12.65 -0.03 -4.35
CA ARG A 85 12.82 0.77 -5.57
C ARG A 85 11.75 1.84 -5.62
N VAL A 86 12.17 3.11 -5.63
CA VAL A 86 11.27 4.26 -5.72
C VAL A 86 11.34 4.89 -7.11
N TYR A 87 10.19 5.08 -7.73
CA TYR A 87 10.04 5.67 -9.05
C TYR A 87 9.29 7.01 -8.95
N LYS A 88 9.72 8.01 -9.72
CA LYS A 88 8.98 9.27 -9.83
C LYS A 88 7.68 9.08 -10.61
N THR A 89 7.78 8.44 -11.78
CA THR A 89 6.64 8.11 -12.63
C THR A 89 6.92 6.77 -13.29
N ILE A 90 5.93 5.88 -13.32
CA ILE A 90 6.00 4.58 -13.99
C ILE A 90 4.67 4.25 -14.67
N ASP A 91 4.61 3.22 -15.52
CA ASP A 91 3.35 2.72 -16.06
C ASP A 91 2.51 2.08 -14.95
N SER A 92 3.03 1.06 -14.28
CA SER A 92 2.42 0.41 -13.12
C SER A 92 3.47 -0.33 -12.30
N THR A 93 3.44 -0.17 -10.97
CA THR A 93 4.32 -0.90 -10.05
C THR A 93 4.10 -2.41 -10.12
N ASN A 94 2.86 -2.88 -10.36
CA ASN A 94 2.57 -4.31 -10.54
C ASN A 94 3.19 -4.85 -11.83
N GLN A 95 3.08 -4.10 -12.93
CA GLN A 95 3.67 -4.53 -14.21
C GLN A 95 5.20 -4.58 -14.10
N GLU A 96 5.81 -3.58 -13.46
CA GLU A 96 7.24 -3.58 -13.22
C GLU A 96 7.70 -4.72 -12.30
N ALA A 97 6.96 -4.99 -11.22
CA ALA A 97 7.25 -6.12 -10.33
C ALA A 97 7.21 -7.45 -11.08
N LYS A 98 6.26 -7.65 -12.00
CA LYS A 98 6.18 -8.84 -12.86
C LYS A 98 7.35 -8.95 -13.85
N LYS A 99 7.83 -7.83 -14.40
CA LYS A 99 9.04 -7.83 -15.25
C LYS A 99 10.26 -8.24 -14.43
N LEU A 100 10.40 -7.69 -13.21
CA LEU A 100 11.49 -8.04 -12.30
C LEU A 100 11.45 -9.52 -11.89
N LEU A 101 10.28 -10.14 -11.77
CA LEU A 101 10.18 -11.59 -11.52
C LEU A 101 10.76 -12.47 -12.64
N MET A 102 11.03 -11.92 -13.84
CA MET A 102 11.74 -12.64 -14.91
C MET A 102 13.26 -12.68 -14.68
N ASP A 103 13.78 -11.85 -13.77
CA ASP A 103 15.16 -11.86 -13.32
C ASP A 103 15.29 -12.79 -12.09
N ASN A 104 16.14 -13.81 -12.20
CA ASN A 104 16.27 -14.84 -11.18
C ASN A 104 16.84 -14.31 -9.85
N ASP A 105 17.49 -13.14 -9.86
CA ASP A 105 18.19 -12.60 -8.68
C ASP A 105 17.33 -11.66 -7.83
N ILE A 106 16.08 -11.38 -8.22
CA ILE A 106 15.22 -10.48 -7.45
C ILE A 106 14.83 -11.16 -6.13
N PRO A 107 15.07 -10.58 -4.95
CA PRO A 107 14.80 -11.25 -3.67
C PRO A 107 13.31 -11.20 -3.25
N HIS A 108 12.92 -12.14 -2.40
CA HIS A 108 11.65 -12.08 -1.67
C HIS A 108 11.60 -10.76 -0.87
N GLY A 109 10.41 -10.15 -0.78
CA GLY A 109 10.22 -8.90 -0.05
C GLY A 109 10.70 -7.66 -0.81
N THR A 110 11.03 -7.78 -2.10
CA THR A 110 11.31 -6.62 -2.95
C THR A 110 10.06 -5.74 -3.07
N ILE A 111 10.23 -4.45 -2.81
CA ILE A 111 9.19 -3.43 -2.77
C ILE A 111 9.44 -2.42 -3.89
N LEU A 112 8.40 -2.14 -4.66
CA LEU A 112 8.39 -1.08 -5.67
C LEU A 112 7.37 -0.04 -5.25
N ILE A 113 7.72 1.23 -5.35
CA ILE A 113 6.83 2.34 -4.99
C ILE A 113 6.96 3.42 -6.06
N ALA A 114 5.86 4.02 -6.44
CA ALA A 114 5.85 5.15 -7.36
C ALA A 114 5.17 6.37 -6.73
N GLU A 115 5.70 7.56 -7.04
CA GLU A 115 4.99 8.82 -6.80
C GLU A 115 3.77 8.94 -7.73
N GLU A 116 3.85 8.43 -8.96
CA GLU A 116 2.78 8.46 -9.96
C GLU A 116 2.75 7.18 -10.81
N GLN A 117 1.55 6.70 -11.16
CA GLN A 117 1.35 5.68 -12.21
C GLN A 117 0.53 6.24 -13.37
N THR A 118 1.06 6.13 -14.58
CA THR A 118 0.37 6.57 -15.82
C THR A 118 -0.64 5.53 -16.34
N ALA A 119 -0.47 4.27 -15.96
CA ALA A 119 -1.32 3.14 -16.34
C ALA A 119 -1.62 2.25 -15.12
N GLY A 120 -1.90 2.86 -13.96
CA GLY A 120 -2.31 2.16 -12.75
C GLY A 120 -3.55 1.29 -12.99
N ARG A 121 -3.51 0.03 -12.51
CA ARG A 121 -4.55 -0.97 -12.74
C ARG A 121 -5.13 -1.49 -11.43
N GLY A 122 -6.44 -1.69 -11.42
CA GLY A 122 -7.16 -2.49 -10.44
C GLY A 122 -7.62 -3.82 -11.06
N ARG A 123 -8.48 -4.53 -10.32
CA ARG A 123 -9.12 -5.76 -10.81
C ARG A 123 -9.95 -5.50 -12.07
N PHE A 124 -10.14 -6.54 -12.89
CA PHE A 124 -10.90 -6.49 -14.13
C PHE A 124 -10.45 -5.38 -15.10
N GLN A 125 -9.14 -5.09 -15.11
CA GLN A 125 -8.51 -4.06 -15.96
C GLN A 125 -9.03 -2.63 -15.77
N ARG A 126 -9.69 -2.35 -14.64
CA ARG A 126 -10.11 -0.98 -14.31
C ARG A 126 -8.89 -0.11 -14.02
N LYS A 127 -8.98 1.18 -14.36
CA LYS A 127 -7.94 2.14 -14.04
C LYS A 127 -7.93 2.45 -12.55
N PHE A 128 -6.75 2.57 -11.97
CA PHE A 128 -6.56 3.11 -10.62
C PHE A 128 -5.91 4.49 -10.74
N PHE A 129 -6.67 5.55 -10.42
CA PHE A 129 -6.19 6.93 -10.52
C PHE A 129 -5.02 7.16 -9.57
N SER A 130 -3.85 7.47 -10.13
CA SER A 130 -2.58 7.47 -9.40
C SER A 130 -1.77 8.78 -9.55
N PRO A 131 -2.31 9.95 -9.16
CA PRO A 131 -1.65 11.24 -9.31
C PRO A 131 -0.38 11.39 -8.45
N SER A 132 0.61 12.10 -9.02
CA SER A 132 1.86 12.44 -8.34
C SER A 132 1.64 13.18 -7.02
N ASN A 133 2.44 12.86 -5.99
CA ASN A 133 2.45 13.50 -4.66
C ASN A 133 1.14 13.41 -3.86
N LYS A 134 0.19 12.56 -4.24
CA LYS A 134 -1.18 12.54 -3.66
C LYS A 134 -1.55 11.20 -3.03
N GLY A 135 -0.99 10.10 -3.53
CA GLY A 135 -1.22 8.75 -3.00
C GLY A 135 0.07 7.99 -2.72
N ILE A 136 -0.11 6.70 -2.45
CA ILE A 136 0.92 5.68 -2.32
C ILE A 136 0.56 4.58 -3.31
N TYR A 137 1.46 4.28 -4.23
CA TYR A 137 1.27 3.26 -5.24
C TYR A 137 2.43 2.30 -5.13
N MET A 138 2.20 1.13 -4.53
CA MET A 138 3.27 0.19 -4.25
C MET A 138 2.91 -1.23 -4.66
N SER A 139 3.95 -2.02 -4.90
CA SER A 139 3.84 -3.45 -5.15
C SER A 139 4.92 -4.18 -4.36
N VAL A 140 4.55 -5.31 -3.75
CA VAL A 140 5.47 -6.17 -2.99
C VAL A 140 5.55 -7.53 -3.66
N ILE A 141 6.78 -7.99 -3.89
CA ILE A 141 7.06 -9.33 -4.42
C ILE A 141 7.22 -10.29 -3.24
N LEU A 142 6.36 -11.30 -3.18
CA LEU A 142 6.37 -12.34 -2.17
C LEU A 142 6.60 -13.72 -2.82
N ARG A 143 7.19 -14.62 -2.04
CA ARG A 143 7.43 -16.03 -2.40
C ARG A 143 6.90 -16.96 -1.31
N PRO A 144 5.58 -17.06 -1.19
CA PRO A 144 4.95 -17.76 -0.07
C PRO A 144 5.11 -19.29 -0.19
N ASN A 145 5.27 -19.83 -1.41
CA ASN A 145 5.27 -21.26 -1.68
C ASN A 145 4.07 -21.95 -1.00
N ILE A 146 2.85 -21.54 -1.34
CA ILE A 146 1.60 -22.03 -0.75
C ILE A 146 0.71 -22.69 -1.81
N GLU A 147 -0.33 -23.40 -1.38
CA GLU A 147 -1.38 -23.88 -2.27
C GLU A 147 -2.15 -22.71 -2.90
N LEU A 148 -2.60 -22.89 -4.15
CA LEU A 148 -3.37 -21.85 -4.86
C LEU A 148 -4.63 -21.42 -4.11
N SER A 149 -5.27 -22.35 -3.39
CA SER A 149 -6.44 -22.11 -2.53
C SER A 149 -6.18 -21.04 -1.46
N LYS A 150 -4.93 -20.90 -0.99
CA LYS A 150 -4.52 -19.96 0.06
C LYS A 150 -4.08 -18.59 -0.46
N ALA A 151 -4.04 -18.38 -1.78
CA ALA A 151 -3.65 -17.08 -2.36
C ALA A 151 -4.57 -15.92 -1.91
N ILE A 152 -5.82 -16.23 -1.55
CA ILE A 152 -6.78 -15.28 -1.00
C ILE A 152 -6.32 -14.72 0.35
N HIS A 153 -5.63 -15.53 1.18
CA HIS A 153 -5.13 -15.10 2.50
C HIS A 153 -4.09 -13.99 2.37
N ILE A 154 -3.30 -13.97 1.30
CA ILE A 154 -2.37 -12.85 1.05
C ILE A 154 -3.14 -11.56 0.77
N THR A 155 -4.26 -11.65 0.05
CA THR A 155 -5.11 -10.48 -0.23
C THR A 155 -5.81 -9.98 1.02
N THR A 156 -6.34 -10.88 1.86
CA THR A 156 -6.99 -10.51 3.11
C THR A 156 -5.98 -9.98 4.13
N SER A 157 -4.79 -10.57 4.23
CA SER A 157 -3.68 -10.04 5.03
C SER A 157 -3.31 -8.62 4.59
N ALA A 158 -3.13 -8.37 3.29
CA ALA A 158 -2.86 -7.02 2.80
C ALA A 158 -3.98 -6.02 3.14
N ALA A 159 -5.25 -6.44 3.08
CA ALA A 159 -6.38 -5.61 3.45
C ALA A 159 -6.38 -5.26 4.95
N ILE A 160 -6.08 -6.25 5.81
CA ILE A 160 -5.92 -6.05 7.26
C ILE A 160 -4.74 -5.12 7.53
N SER A 161 -3.58 -5.34 6.89
CA SER A 161 -2.38 -4.50 7.07
C SER A 161 -2.65 -3.04 6.78
N VAL A 162 -3.39 -2.74 5.71
CA VAL A 162 -3.80 -1.35 5.38
C VAL A 162 -4.71 -0.79 6.46
N CYS A 163 -5.71 -1.55 6.93
CA CYS A 163 -6.61 -1.11 7.98
C CYS A 163 -5.87 -0.84 9.30
N ARG A 164 -5.03 -1.78 9.75
CA ARG A 164 -4.22 -1.66 10.97
C ARG A 164 -3.28 -0.47 10.91
N ALA A 165 -2.54 -0.31 9.83
CA ALA A 165 -1.60 0.81 9.68
C ALA A 165 -2.30 2.16 9.73
N ILE A 166 -3.44 2.32 9.04
CA ILE A 166 -4.24 3.54 9.09
C ILE A 166 -4.75 3.79 10.50
N GLU A 167 -5.30 2.77 11.16
CA GLU A 167 -5.85 2.90 12.51
C GLU A 167 -4.78 3.23 13.56
N THR A 168 -3.63 2.53 13.52
CA THR A 168 -2.50 2.76 14.42
C THR A 168 -2.03 4.21 14.34
N LEU A 169 -1.80 4.70 13.13
CA LEU A 169 -1.18 6.00 12.86
C LEU A 169 -2.15 7.18 12.91
N THR A 170 -3.44 6.98 12.62
CA THR A 170 -4.41 8.08 12.46
C THR A 170 -5.65 7.97 13.35
N LYS A 171 -5.87 6.81 14.00
CA LYS A 171 -7.10 6.46 14.74
C LYS A 171 -8.38 6.39 13.90
N LYS A 172 -8.29 6.59 12.58
CA LYS A 172 -9.38 6.36 11.62
C LYS A 172 -9.61 4.85 11.48
N ARG A 173 -10.87 4.41 11.36
CA ARG A 173 -11.25 2.99 11.37
C ARG A 173 -11.81 2.57 10.01
N PRO A 174 -10.95 2.37 9.00
CA PRO A 174 -11.41 1.90 7.70
C PRO A 174 -12.02 0.49 7.80
N LYS A 175 -12.81 0.14 6.80
CA LYS A 175 -13.49 -1.15 6.65
C LYS A 175 -13.20 -1.77 5.29
N ILE A 176 -13.27 -3.09 5.22
CA ILE A 176 -12.93 -3.86 4.02
C ILE A 176 -14.22 -4.19 3.27
N LYS A 177 -14.36 -3.67 2.04
CA LYS A 177 -15.37 -4.17 1.11
C LYS A 177 -14.79 -5.39 0.40
N TRP A 178 -15.45 -6.53 0.61
CA TRP A 178 -15.00 -7.81 0.08
C TRP A 178 -14.70 -7.73 -1.43
N VAL A 179 -13.53 -8.18 -1.90
CA VAL A 179 -12.42 -8.78 -1.11
C VAL A 179 -11.34 -7.76 -0.71
N ASN A 180 -11.13 -6.74 -1.53
CA ASN A 180 -9.81 -6.13 -1.69
C ASN A 180 -9.85 -4.60 -1.68
N ASP A 181 -11.00 -4.02 -1.41
CA ASP A 181 -11.17 -2.57 -1.40
C ASP A 181 -11.33 -2.07 0.03
N ILE A 182 -10.61 -1.02 0.39
CA ILE A 182 -10.67 -0.41 1.71
C ILE A 182 -11.47 0.88 1.63
N PHE A 183 -12.44 1.01 2.52
CA PHE A 183 -13.38 2.11 2.60
C PHE A 183 -13.19 2.87 3.91
N LEU A 184 -13.31 4.18 3.82
CA LEU A 184 -13.40 5.08 4.96
C LEU A 184 -14.53 6.08 4.66
N ASP A 185 -15.44 6.27 5.62
CA ASP A 185 -16.60 7.16 5.49
C ASP A 185 -17.37 6.94 4.17
N ASP A 186 -17.66 5.67 3.87
CA ASP A 186 -18.37 5.20 2.66
C ASP A 186 -17.68 5.50 1.31
N LYS A 187 -16.44 6.00 1.33
CA LYS A 187 -15.63 6.22 0.12
C LYS A 187 -14.49 5.22 0.03
N LYS A 188 -14.19 4.77 -1.19
CA LYS A 188 -13.04 3.89 -1.45
C LYS A 188 -11.74 4.69 -1.34
N ILE A 189 -10.90 4.33 -0.38
CA ILE A 189 -9.59 4.96 -0.14
C ILE A 189 -8.41 4.09 -0.57
N CYS A 190 -8.59 2.79 -0.71
CA CYS A 190 -7.53 1.90 -1.20
C CYS A 190 -8.11 0.74 -2.01
N GLY A 191 -7.34 0.30 -3.00
CA GLY A 191 -7.59 -0.91 -3.76
C GLY A 191 -6.36 -1.80 -3.76
N ILE A 192 -6.56 -3.10 -3.52
CA ILE A 192 -5.50 -4.10 -3.49
C ILE A 192 -5.65 -5.01 -4.71
N LEU A 193 -4.54 -5.31 -5.39
CA LEU A 193 -4.48 -6.19 -6.55
C LEU A 193 -3.37 -7.22 -6.35
N THR A 194 -3.78 -8.43 -5.96
CA THR A 194 -2.88 -9.57 -5.81
C THR A 194 -2.86 -10.38 -7.10
N GLU A 195 -1.66 -10.61 -7.64
CA GLU A 195 -1.46 -11.38 -8.86
C GLU A 195 -0.43 -12.48 -8.60
N ALA A 196 -0.85 -13.73 -8.71
CA ALA A 196 -0.02 -14.90 -8.45
C ALA A 196 0.49 -15.50 -9.75
N THR A 197 1.74 -15.99 -9.74
CA THR A 197 2.30 -16.88 -10.74
C THR A 197 2.64 -18.19 -10.03
N GLY A 198 2.14 -19.30 -10.56
CA GLY A 198 2.29 -20.62 -9.95
C GLY A 198 2.54 -21.68 -11.00
N ASN A 199 2.97 -22.85 -10.53
CA ASN A 199 3.12 -24.03 -11.35
C ASN A 199 1.82 -24.85 -11.30
N PHE A 200 1.15 -24.97 -12.44
CA PHE A 200 -0.12 -25.67 -12.54
C PHE A 200 0.01 -27.18 -12.28
N GLU A 201 1.16 -27.79 -12.57
CA GLU A 201 1.39 -29.22 -12.34
C GLU A 201 1.51 -29.54 -10.85
N SER A 202 2.12 -28.63 -10.07
CA SER A 202 2.26 -28.79 -8.62
C SER A 202 1.09 -28.21 -7.82
N GLY A 203 0.24 -27.38 -8.45
CA GLY A 203 -0.86 -26.68 -7.79
C GLY A 203 -0.40 -25.59 -6.79
N ARG A 204 0.86 -25.15 -6.88
CA ARG A 204 1.48 -24.23 -5.93
C ARG A 204 1.67 -22.84 -6.53
N VAL A 205 1.54 -21.84 -5.66
CA VAL A 205 1.86 -20.44 -5.94
C VAL A 205 3.27 -20.15 -5.45
N GLU A 206 4.17 -19.90 -6.41
CA GLU A 206 5.58 -19.66 -6.15
C GLU A 206 5.89 -18.18 -5.99
N ASN A 207 5.27 -17.33 -6.80
CA ASN A 207 5.49 -15.89 -6.79
C ASN A 207 4.15 -15.15 -6.71
N VAL A 208 4.10 -14.11 -5.89
CA VAL A 208 2.94 -13.23 -5.75
C VAL A 208 3.38 -11.79 -5.81
N VAL A 209 2.68 -10.99 -6.61
CA VAL A 209 2.80 -9.53 -6.60
C VAL A 209 1.56 -8.95 -5.92
N VAL A 210 1.76 -8.30 -4.78
CA VAL A 210 0.70 -7.62 -4.04
C VAL A 210 0.76 -6.12 -4.34
N GLY A 211 -0.13 -5.64 -5.20
CA GLY A 211 -0.30 -4.22 -5.50
C GLY A 211 -1.22 -3.55 -4.47
N ILE A 212 -0.79 -2.44 -3.90
CA ILE A 212 -1.54 -1.65 -2.93
C ILE A 212 -1.54 -0.19 -3.40
N GLY A 213 -2.71 0.29 -3.82
CA GLY A 213 -2.94 1.70 -4.17
C GLY A 213 -3.74 2.39 -3.09
N VAL A 214 -3.14 3.38 -2.41
CA VAL A 214 -3.78 4.16 -1.34
C VAL A 214 -3.93 5.61 -1.79
N ASN A 215 -5.16 6.12 -1.73
CA ASN A 215 -5.46 7.54 -1.83
C ASN A 215 -5.13 8.18 -0.49
N PHE A 216 -3.98 8.86 -0.41
CA PHE A 216 -3.48 9.41 0.85
C PHE A 216 -4.11 10.78 1.15
N LYS A 217 -3.96 11.75 0.24
CA LYS A 217 -4.42 13.14 0.40
C LYS A 217 -5.03 13.75 -0.87
N THR A 218 -5.48 12.91 -1.81
CA THR A 218 -6.21 13.37 -3.00
C THR A 218 -7.47 14.11 -2.57
N ASP A 219 -7.64 15.36 -3.02
CA ASP A 219 -8.86 16.13 -2.78
C ASP A 219 -10.01 15.53 -3.61
N SER A 220 -11.21 15.54 -3.06
CA SER A 220 -12.45 15.14 -3.74
C SER A 220 -12.58 15.72 -5.16
N LYS A 221 -12.19 16.98 -5.36
CA LYS A 221 -12.26 17.68 -6.66
C LYS A 221 -11.18 17.25 -7.66
N ASP A 222 -10.10 16.63 -7.19
CA ASP A 222 -8.99 16.19 -8.03
C ASP A 222 -9.25 14.80 -8.62
N PHE A 223 -10.27 14.08 -8.14
CA PHE A 223 -10.67 12.79 -8.72
C PHE A 223 -11.37 12.98 -10.07
N PRO A 224 -11.16 12.06 -11.03
CA PRO A 224 -11.94 11.99 -12.27
C PRO A 224 -13.45 11.94 -12.01
N GLU A 225 -14.21 12.55 -12.93
CA GLU A 225 -15.66 12.75 -12.80
C GLU A 225 -16.46 11.46 -12.57
N ASP A 226 -16.01 10.36 -13.18
CA ASP A 226 -16.64 9.03 -13.07
C ASP A 226 -16.43 8.37 -11.70
N ILE A 227 -15.43 8.79 -10.92
CA ILE A 227 -15.13 8.20 -9.61
C ILE A 227 -15.19 9.19 -8.45
N LYS A 228 -15.33 10.50 -8.68
CA LYS A 228 -15.31 11.53 -7.61
C LYS A 228 -16.35 11.29 -6.50
N ASN A 229 -17.47 10.66 -6.83
CA ASN A 229 -18.54 10.38 -5.88
C ASN A 229 -18.37 9.06 -5.13
N ILE A 230 -17.40 8.22 -5.49
CA ILE A 230 -17.20 6.90 -4.86
C ILE A 230 -15.78 6.73 -4.30
N ALA A 231 -14.82 7.54 -4.77
CA ALA A 231 -13.45 7.58 -4.28
C ALA A 231 -13.30 8.62 -3.17
N GLY A 232 -12.41 8.33 -2.23
CA GLY A 232 -12.01 9.24 -1.16
C GLY A 232 -10.53 9.08 -0.88
N SER A 233 -10.01 9.80 0.11
CA SER A 233 -8.63 9.66 0.58
C SER A 233 -8.57 9.75 2.10
N ILE A 234 -7.48 9.26 2.70
CA ILE A 234 -7.32 9.24 4.17
C ILE A 234 -7.43 10.65 4.75
N PHE A 235 -6.84 11.65 4.10
CA PHE A 235 -6.81 13.05 4.53
C PHE A 235 -7.53 13.98 3.56
N GLY A 236 -8.62 13.56 2.91
CA GLY A 236 -9.29 14.30 1.83
C GLY A 236 -9.72 15.73 2.17
N GLY A 237 -8.81 16.69 2.04
CA GLY A 237 -8.99 18.10 2.42
C GLY A 237 -8.37 18.48 3.77
N GLU A 238 -7.90 17.51 4.55
CA GLU A 238 -7.23 17.71 5.83
C GLU A 238 -5.71 17.79 5.66
N LYS A 239 -5.02 18.50 6.57
CA LYS A 239 -3.56 18.44 6.63
C LYS A 239 -3.13 17.06 7.17
N PRO A 240 -2.31 16.28 6.45
CA PRO A 240 -1.82 15.01 6.95
C PRO A 240 -1.07 15.15 8.28
N THR A 241 -1.39 14.28 9.24
CA THR A 241 -0.70 14.19 10.55
C THR A 241 0.49 13.23 10.53
N ILE A 242 0.62 12.46 9.46
CA ILE A 242 1.70 11.51 9.19
C ILE A 242 2.25 11.74 7.78
N THR A 243 3.41 11.16 7.50
CA THR A 243 3.99 11.11 6.15
C THR A 243 3.60 9.81 5.44
N ARG A 244 3.70 9.81 4.11
CA ARG A 244 3.55 8.62 3.27
C ARG A 244 4.60 7.56 3.57
N ASN A 245 5.83 7.96 3.93
CA ASN A 245 6.89 7.04 4.33
C ASN A 245 6.51 6.25 5.60
N GLN A 246 5.92 6.91 6.60
CA GLN A 246 5.43 6.26 7.81
C GLN A 246 4.31 5.27 7.51
N LEU A 247 3.32 5.68 6.70
CA LEU A 247 2.21 4.80 6.35
C LEU A 247 2.66 3.59 5.53
N VAL A 248 3.55 3.79 4.54
CA VAL A 248 4.15 2.68 3.77
C VAL A 248 4.85 1.70 4.69
N ALA A 249 5.72 2.18 5.57
CA ALA A 249 6.49 1.32 6.46
C ALA A 249 5.58 0.50 7.39
N GLU A 250 4.55 1.13 7.96
CA GLU A 250 3.62 0.44 8.85
C GLU A 250 2.79 -0.62 8.11
N ILE A 251 2.32 -0.31 6.89
CA ILE A 251 1.64 -1.31 6.05
C ILE A 251 2.57 -2.49 5.76
N LEU A 252 3.85 -2.23 5.44
CA LEU A 252 4.82 -3.28 5.15
C LEU A 252 5.14 -4.13 6.40
N ASN A 253 5.30 -3.51 7.57
CA ASN A 253 5.52 -4.21 8.84
C ASN A 253 4.40 -5.22 9.10
N GLU A 254 3.14 -4.76 9.00
CA GLU A 254 1.96 -5.61 9.17
C GLU A 254 1.85 -6.67 8.07
N LEU A 255 2.11 -6.31 6.82
CA LEU A 255 1.98 -7.22 5.68
C LEU A 255 2.97 -8.39 5.77
N PHE A 256 4.24 -8.10 6.04
CA PHE A 256 5.24 -9.15 6.16
C PHE A 256 4.94 -10.07 7.36
N GLU A 257 4.57 -9.50 8.51
CA GLU A 257 4.23 -10.29 9.69
C GLU A 257 3.05 -11.23 9.46
N LEU A 258 1.97 -10.73 8.83
CA LEU A 258 0.81 -11.55 8.50
C LEU A 258 1.11 -12.58 7.39
N CYS A 259 1.97 -12.25 6.44
CA CYS A 259 2.34 -13.18 5.35
C CYS A 259 3.27 -14.30 5.81
N GLU A 260 4.06 -14.10 6.86
CA GLU A 260 4.86 -15.17 7.47
C GLU A 260 4.00 -16.14 8.30
N ASN A 261 2.83 -15.67 8.76
CA ASN A 261 1.92 -16.43 9.62
C ASN A 261 0.57 -16.72 8.92
N LEU A 262 0.55 -16.94 7.60
CA LEU A 262 -0.68 -17.11 6.80
C LEU A 262 -1.62 -18.23 7.26
N GLU A 263 -1.12 -19.21 7.99
CA GLU A 263 -1.91 -20.33 8.53
C GLU A 263 -2.68 -19.96 9.81
N ASP A 264 -2.45 -18.77 10.37
CA ASP A 264 -3.16 -18.31 11.55
C ASP A 264 -4.64 -18.01 11.22
N LYS A 265 -5.52 -18.81 11.82
CA LYS A 265 -6.97 -18.68 11.69
C LYS A 265 -7.51 -17.34 12.23
N SER A 266 -6.74 -16.64 13.06
CA SER A 266 -7.11 -15.31 13.57
C SER A 266 -7.23 -14.28 12.44
N ILE A 267 -6.50 -14.43 11.33
CA ILE A 267 -6.51 -13.53 10.17
C ILE A 267 -7.94 -13.39 9.61
N MET A 268 -8.60 -14.53 9.35
CA MET A 268 -9.96 -14.49 8.81
C MET A 268 -11.00 -14.06 9.84
N THR A 269 -10.74 -14.29 11.13
CA THR A 269 -11.58 -13.75 12.21
C THR A 269 -11.55 -12.23 12.21
N GLU A 270 -10.37 -11.62 12.13
CA GLU A 270 -10.22 -10.16 12.06
C GLU A 270 -10.76 -9.59 10.76
N TYR A 271 -10.51 -10.26 9.63
CA TYR A 271 -11.04 -9.86 8.32
C TYR A 271 -12.58 -9.72 8.35
N ARG A 272 -13.28 -10.65 9.01
CA ARG A 272 -14.74 -10.56 9.22
C ARG A 272 -15.14 -9.37 10.08
N ILE A 273 -14.42 -9.09 11.17
CA ILE A 273 -14.67 -7.93 12.05
C ILE A 273 -14.51 -6.60 11.28
N LEU A 274 -13.55 -6.55 10.36
CA LEU A 274 -13.29 -5.39 9.51
C LEU A 274 -14.21 -5.32 8.28
N SER A 275 -15.05 -6.33 8.04
CA SER A 275 -15.91 -6.37 6.86
C SER A 275 -16.94 -5.24 6.85
N LEU A 276 -17.04 -4.57 5.70
CA LEU A 276 -18.06 -3.56 5.42
C LEU A 276 -19.39 -4.19 4.99
N VAL A 277 -19.37 -5.43 4.50
CA VAL A 277 -20.50 -6.05 3.79
C VAL A 277 -21.31 -7.01 4.64
N LEU A 278 -20.73 -7.60 5.68
CA LEU A 278 -21.44 -8.55 6.54
C LEU A 278 -22.66 -7.90 7.21
N GLY A 279 -23.76 -8.64 7.24
CA GLY A 279 -25.05 -8.17 7.76
C GLY A 279 -25.80 -7.22 6.82
N LYS A 280 -25.34 -7.00 5.58
CA LYS A 280 -25.97 -6.08 4.62
C LYS A 280 -26.46 -6.81 3.36
N GLU A 281 -27.48 -6.24 2.72
CA GLU A 281 -27.88 -6.66 1.38
C GLU A 281 -26.81 -6.25 0.37
N VAL A 282 -26.32 -7.22 -0.39
CA VAL A 282 -25.31 -7.05 -1.43
C VAL A 282 -25.90 -7.39 -2.79
N SER A 283 -25.45 -6.67 -3.82
CA SER A 283 -25.70 -7.00 -5.21
C SER A 283 -24.42 -7.48 -5.88
N PHE A 284 -24.50 -8.55 -6.67
CA PHE A 284 -23.36 -9.17 -7.32
C PHE A 284 -23.74 -9.74 -8.70
N LEU A 285 -22.77 -9.87 -9.59
CA LEU A 285 -22.96 -10.47 -10.91
C LEU A 285 -22.60 -11.96 -10.87
N LYS A 286 -23.52 -12.81 -11.34
CA LYS A 286 -23.29 -14.24 -11.57
C LYS A 286 -23.90 -14.61 -12.92
N ASN A 287 -23.12 -15.23 -13.80
CA ASN A 287 -23.53 -15.59 -15.17
C ASN A 287 -24.16 -14.41 -15.93
N ASN A 288 -23.54 -13.22 -15.84
CA ASN A 288 -24.02 -11.95 -16.40
C ASN A 288 -25.43 -11.50 -15.94
N LYS A 289 -25.95 -12.07 -14.84
CA LYS A 289 -27.19 -11.63 -14.20
C LYS A 289 -26.88 -10.94 -12.89
N LEU A 290 -27.57 -9.83 -12.64
CA LEU A 290 -27.51 -9.13 -11.36
C LEU A 290 -28.37 -9.88 -10.34
N ASN A 291 -27.73 -10.32 -9.27
CA ASN A 291 -28.35 -11.03 -8.17
C ASN A 291 -28.25 -10.19 -6.88
N LYS A 292 -29.13 -10.48 -5.92
CA LYS A 292 -29.17 -9.83 -4.61
C LYS A 292 -29.33 -10.86 -3.51
N GLY A 293 -28.73 -10.59 -2.36
CA GLY A 293 -28.91 -11.40 -1.16
C GLY A 293 -28.24 -10.76 0.05
N LEU A 294 -28.47 -11.35 1.23
CA LEU A 294 -27.87 -10.93 2.48
C LEU A 294 -26.49 -11.57 2.63
N ALA A 295 -25.43 -10.76 2.79
CA ALA A 295 -24.11 -11.27 3.13
C ALA A 295 -24.09 -11.70 4.60
N ILE A 296 -24.06 -13.02 4.85
CA ILE A 296 -24.21 -13.59 6.19
C ILE A 296 -22.89 -14.00 6.83
N ASP A 297 -21.88 -14.36 6.03
CA ASP A 297 -20.57 -14.76 6.53
C ASP A 297 -19.49 -14.64 5.43
N ILE A 298 -18.23 -14.81 5.81
CA ILE A 298 -17.10 -15.05 4.91
C ILE A 298 -16.44 -16.34 5.40
N THR A 299 -16.18 -17.33 4.55
CA THR A 299 -15.56 -18.60 4.99
C THR A 299 -14.08 -18.42 5.37
N ASP A 300 -13.46 -19.42 6.01
CA ASP A 300 -12.03 -19.38 6.32
C ASP A 300 -11.17 -19.41 5.04
N GLU A 301 -11.72 -19.85 3.93
CA GLU A 301 -11.15 -19.78 2.58
C GLU A 301 -11.47 -18.45 1.87
N GLY A 302 -12.07 -17.49 2.56
CA GLY A 302 -12.33 -16.13 2.04
C GLY A 302 -13.53 -16.00 1.11
N ALA A 303 -14.35 -17.03 0.94
CA ALA A 303 -15.55 -16.97 0.11
C ALA A 303 -16.65 -16.17 0.83
N LEU A 304 -17.30 -15.21 0.15
CA LEU A 304 -18.45 -14.51 0.71
C LEU A 304 -19.68 -15.42 0.66
N VAL A 305 -20.32 -15.63 1.80
CA VAL A 305 -21.53 -16.43 1.94
C VAL A 305 -22.74 -15.50 1.87
N VAL A 306 -23.56 -15.70 0.84
CA VAL A 306 -24.75 -14.87 0.57
C VAL A 306 -26.01 -15.73 0.65
N LYS A 307 -26.99 -15.27 1.42
CA LYS A 307 -28.32 -15.89 1.51
C LYS A 307 -29.31 -15.16 0.62
N TYR A 308 -29.90 -15.87 -0.33
CA TYR A 308 -31.00 -15.37 -1.16
C TYR A 308 -32.32 -15.27 -0.36
N GLU A 309 -33.30 -14.53 -0.89
CA GLU A 309 -34.63 -14.40 -0.27
C GLU A 309 -35.37 -15.73 -0.12
N ASN A 310 -35.18 -16.66 -1.08
CA ASN A 310 -35.75 -18.01 -1.03
C ASN A 310 -35.07 -18.93 0.00
N GLY A 311 -34.03 -18.44 0.69
CA GLY A 311 -33.27 -19.17 1.71
C GLY A 311 -32.06 -19.93 1.18
N GLU A 312 -31.84 -20.02 -0.14
CA GLU A 312 -30.67 -20.66 -0.72
C GLU A 312 -29.38 -19.92 -0.37
N ILE A 313 -28.29 -20.67 -0.23
CA ILE A 313 -26.95 -20.16 0.12
C ILE A 313 -26.04 -20.22 -1.10
N GLU A 314 -25.36 -19.11 -1.36
CA GLU A 314 -24.37 -18.94 -2.41
C GLU A 314 -22.99 -18.66 -1.80
N TYR A 315 -21.96 -19.28 -2.38
CA TYR A 315 -20.56 -19.05 -2.00
C TYR A 315 -19.83 -18.35 -3.14
N LEU A 316 -19.47 -17.08 -2.93
CA LEU A 316 -18.73 -16.29 -3.91
C LEU A 316 -17.25 -16.37 -3.61
N ASN A 317 -16.49 -17.08 -4.46
CA ASN A 317 -15.03 -17.20 -4.34
C ASN A 317 -14.27 -16.06 -5.02
N SER A 318 -14.94 -15.33 -5.91
CA SER A 318 -14.39 -14.19 -6.63
C SER A 318 -15.51 -13.28 -7.15
N GLY A 319 -15.13 -12.14 -7.73
CA GLY A 319 -16.07 -11.14 -8.24
C GLY A 319 -16.05 -9.84 -7.45
N GLU A 320 -17.10 -9.05 -7.64
CA GLU A 320 -17.33 -7.77 -6.95
C GLU A 320 -18.73 -7.75 -6.37
N VAL A 321 -18.83 -7.14 -5.18
CA VAL A 321 -20.11 -6.88 -4.53
C VAL A 321 -20.32 -5.38 -4.35
N SER A 322 -21.58 -4.96 -4.47
CA SER A 322 -22.01 -3.59 -4.21
C SER A 322 -23.00 -3.58 -3.05
N VAL A 323 -22.86 -2.62 -2.14
CA VAL A 323 -23.77 -2.43 -1.01
C VAL A 323 -24.71 -1.29 -1.35
N LYS A 324 -26.02 -1.49 -1.17
CA LYS A 324 -27.08 -0.54 -1.55
C LYS A 324 -26.89 0.87 -0.96
N THR A 325 -26.25 0.99 0.20
CA THR A 325 -25.98 2.28 0.87
C THR A 325 -24.84 3.09 0.26
N LEU A 326 -23.94 2.46 -0.51
CA LEU A 326 -22.77 3.13 -1.11
C LEU A 326 -23.05 3.75 -2.49
N ASN A 327 -24.26 3.56 -3.03
CA ASN A 327 -24.67 4.02 -4.36
C ASN A 327 -25.57 5.28 -4.29
N LYS A 328 -25.51 6.05 -3.20
CA LYS A 328 -26.21 7.34 -3.07
C LYS A 328 -25.26 8.50 -3.29
#